data_AF-A0A451B336-F1
#
_entry.id   AF-A0A451B336-F1
#
_cell.length_a   1.000
_cell.length_b   1.000
_cell.length_c   1.000
_cell.angle_alpha   90.00
_cell.angle_beta   90.00
_cell.angle_gamma   90.00
#
_symmetry.space_group_name_H-M   'P 1'
#
loop_
_entity.id
_entity.type
_entity.pdbx_description
1 polymer ?
#
loop_
_entity_poly.entity_id
_entity_poly.type
_entity_poly.pdbx_seq_one_letter_code
_entity_poly.pdbx_strand_id
1 'polypeptide(L)'
;RAAQALYQHGDMQPLCDFVEKKYFKVFSNRDYRWSNELTIKTAFLTLLFNDTLYMMESEAEIERAHPDLTMIVRPDMREYRVLDILIEFKFVSLGEAGLDGEAVAKMDHKALCALPAVQAKQREAETGIERYRARLATKFGDSLRLHSFSVVSVGFERLVFEELTA
;
A
#
# COMPACT_ATOMS: atom_id res chain seq x y z
N ARG A 1 -8.07 -14.56 -4.50
CA ARG A 1 -9.01 -13.73 -5.29
C ARG A 1 -8.68 -12.24 -5.17
N ALA A 2 -8.65 -11.66 -3.96
CA ALA A 2 -8.29 -10.24 -3.78
C ALA A 2 -6.88 -9.88 -4.31
N ALA A 3 -5.83 -10.57 -3.84
CA ALA A 3 -4.46 -10.34 -4.32
C ALA A 3 -4.28 -10.63 -5.83
N GLN A 4 -5.04 -11.60 -6.36
CA GLN A 4 -4.99 -11.95 -7.79
C GLN A 4 -5.50 -10.79 -8.69
N ALA A 5 -6.52 -10.05 -8.25
CA ALA A 5 -7.02 -8.89 -8.99
C ALA A 5 -5.92 -7.82 -9.12
N LEU A 6 -5.17 -7.59 -8.03
CA LEU A 6 -4.01 -6.70 -8.03
C LEU A 6 -2.92 -7.21 -8.98
N TYR A 7 -2.51 -8.48 -8.87
CA TYR A 7 -1.43 -9.04 -9.70
C TYR A 7 -1.73 -8.98 -11.21
N GLN A 8 -2.98 -9.20 -11.60
CA GLN A 8 -3.36 -9.33 -13.01
C GLN A 8 -3.80 -8.01 -13.63
N HIS A 9 -4.42 -7.13 -12.84
CA HIS A 9 -5.14 -5.97 -13.36
C HIS A 9 -4.79 -4.65 -12.65
N GLY A 10 -3.97 -4.68 -11.60
CA GLY A 10 -3.69 -3.49 -10.80
C GLY A 10 -4.87 -3.09 -9.90
N ASP A 11 -5.89 -3.93 -9.77
CA ASP A 11 -7.08 -3.61 -8.98
C ASP A 11 -6.81 -3.81 -7.47
N MET A 12 -6.55 -2.70 -6.78
CA MET A 12 -6.28 -2.65 -5.35
C MET A 12 -7.55 -2.74 -4.49
N GLN A 13 -8.72 -2.37 -5.03
CA GLN A 13 -9.95 -2.24 -4.24
C GLN A 13 -10.33 -3.54 -3.51
N PRO A 14 -10.30 -4.75 -4.12
CA PRO A 14 -10.64 -5.98 -3.44
C PRO A 14 -9.74 -6.31 -2.25
N LEU A 15 -8.48 -5.86 -2.29
CA LEU A 15 -7.52 -6.08 -1.21
C LEU A 15 -7.80 -5.14 -0.04
N CYS A 16 -7.99 -3.84 -0.31
CA CYS A 16 -8.39 -2.85 0.69
C CYS A 16 -9.71 -3.24 1.37
N ASP A 17 -10.72 -3.62 0.57
CA ASP A 17 -12.01 -4.11 1.07
C ASP A 17 -11.85 -5.30 2.02
N PHE A 18 -10.96 -6.23 1.69
CA PHE A 18 -10.70 -7.39 2.52
C PHE A 18 -10.08 -6.99 3.86
N VAL A 19 -9.07 -6.12 3.84
CA VAL A 19 -8.40 -5.61 5.05
C VAL A 19 -9.38 -4.87 5.95
N GLU A 20 -10.16 -3.93 5.41
CA GLU A 20 -11.17 -3.18 6.15
C GLU A 20 -12.25 -4.10 6.76
N LYS A 21 -12.78 -5.04 5.96
CA LYS A 21 -13.91 -5.88 6.39
C LYS A 21 -13.52 -7.03 7.31
N LYS A 22 -12.25 -7.44 7.32
CA LYS A 22 -11.79 -8.64 8.04
C LYS A 22 -10.72 -8.35 9.08
N TYR A 23 -9.62 -7.68 8.71
CA TYR A 23 -8.48 -7.51 9.61
C TYR A 23 -8.75 -6.37 10.59
N PHE A 24 -9.18 -5.23 10.07
CA PHE A 24 -9.48 -4.02 10.85
C PHE A 24 -10.53 -4.27 11.92
N LYS A 25 -11.56 -5.07 11.63
CA LYS A 25 -12.62 -5.43 12.60
C LYS A 25 -12.17 -6.25 13.81
N VAL A 26 -10.98 -6.86 13.76
CA VAL A 26 -10.45 -7.67 14.86
C VAL A 26 -9.65 -6.83 15.84
N PHE A 27 -9.10 -5.69 15.40
CA PHE A 27 -8.34 -4.81 16.27
C PHE A 27 -9.25 -4.15 17.31
N SER A 28 -8.79 -4.13 18.55
CA SER A 28 -9.44 -3.40 19.64
C SER A 28 -8.92 -1.97 19.73
N ASN A 29 -9.68 -1.09 20.39
CA ASN A 29 -9.24 0.27 20.71
C ASN A 29 -7.91 0.33 21.50
N ARG A 30 -7.51 -0.77 22.15
CA ARG A 30 -6.22 -0.86 22.84
C ARG A 30 -5.06 -1.08 21.87
N ASP A 31 -5.30 -1.83 20.79
CA ASP A 31 -4.29 -2.13 19.78
C ASP A 31 -3.93 -0.87 18.99
N TYR A 32 -4.92 0.02 18.80
CA TYR A 32 -4.76 1.35 18.21
C TYR A 32 -3.67 2.21 18.85
N ARG A 33 -3.41 2.06 20.16
CA ARG A 33 -2.34 2.84 20.83
C ARG A 33 -0.94 2.54 20.31
N TRP A 34 -0.73 1.35 19.78
CA TRP A 34 0.56 0.87 19.29
C TRP A 34 0.59 0.74 17.76
N SER A 35 -0.50 1.14 17.11
CA SER A 35 -0.73 1.00 15.69
C SER A 35 -0.04 2.10 14.89
N ASN A 36 0.61 1.70 13.81
CA ASN A 36 1.37 2.60 12.93
C ASN A 36 1.51 2.01 11.52
N GLU A 37 2.27 2.71 10.67
CA GLU A 37 2.58 2.33 9.28
C GLU A 37 3.14 0.91 9.15
N LEU A 38 4.01 0.47 10.07
CA LEU A 38 4.57 -0.88 10.08
C LEU A 38 3.48 -1.95 10.20
N THR A 39 2.42 -1.70 10.97
CA THR A 39 1.34 -2.69 11.14
C THR A 39 0.57 -2.91 9.84
N ILE A 40 0.30 -1.83 9.09
CA ILE A 40 -0.34 -1.90 7.77
C ILE A 40 0.56 -2.62 6.78
N LYS A 41 1.84 -2.25 6.75
CA LYS A 41 2.85 -2.90 5.92
C LYS A 41 2.91 -4.40 6.18
N THR A 42 2.95 -4.82 7.45
CA THR A 42 2.94 -6.25 7.81
C THR A 42 1.66 -6.94 7.36
N ALA A 43 0.48 -6.33 7.56
CA ALA A 43 -0.79 -6.91 7.12
C ALA A 43 -0.79 -7.16 5.60
N PHE A 44 -0.43 -6.15 4.80
CA PHE A 44 -0.36 -6.30 3.34
C PHE A 44 0.71 -7.29 2.90
N LEU A 45 1.88 -7.30 3.53
CA LEU A 45 2.94 -8.27 3.24
C LEU A 45 2.44 -9.71 3.41
N THR A 46 1.72 -10.02 4.51
CA THR A 46 1.18 -11.37 4.72
C THR A 46 0.13 -11.77 3.68
N LEU A 47 -0.62 -10.82 3.13
CA LEU A 47 -1.65 -11.07 2.13
C LEU A 47 -1.08 -11.17 0.70
N LEU A 48 0.03 -10.49 0.45
CA LEU A 48 0.65 -10.38 -0.87
C LEU A 48 1.88 -11.28 -1.04
N PHE A 49 2.36 -11.92 0.03
CA PHE A 49 3.56 -12.76 -0.03
C PHE A 49 3.40 -13.88 -1.07
N ASN A 50 4.25 -13.84 -2.09
CA ASN A 50 4.27 -14.80 -3.19
C ASN A 50 5.66 -14.84 -3.84
N ASP A 51 6.58 -15.57 -3.21
CA ASP A 51 7.96 -15.80 -3.68
C ASP A 51 8.07 -16.71 -4.92
N THR A 52 6.96 -17.35 -5.29
CA THR A 52 6.85 -18.14 -6.52
C THR A 52 6.77 -17.23 -7.74
N LEU A 53 5.99 -16.15 -7.69
CA LEU A 53 5.85 -15.19 -8.79
C LEU A 53 6.83 -14.01 -8.70
N TYR A 54 7.16 -13.58 -7.49
CA TYR A 54 7.80 -12.30 -7.25
C TYR A 54 9.14 -12.43 -6.51
N MET A 55 10.10 -11.61 -6.92
CA MET A 55 11.20 -11.16 -6.08
C MET A 55 10.63 -10.03 -5.22
N MET A 56 10.28 -10.34 -3.98
CA MET A 56 9.74 -9.36 -3.04
C MET A 56 10.88 -8.73 -2.23
N GLU A 57 10.93 -7.40 -2.24
CA GLU A 57 11.88 -6.62 -1.44
C GLU A 57 11.07 -5.70 -0.51
N SER A 58 11.30 -5.83 0.81
CA SER A 58 10.83 -4.91 1.84
C SER A 58 12.06 -4.39 2.59
N GLU A 59 12.71 -3.38 2.02
CA GLU A 59 13.96 -2.72 2.48
C GLU A 59 15.16 -3.64 2.84
N ALA A 60 16.28 -3.45 2.12
CA ALA A 60 17.61 -3.94 2.49
C ALA A 60 18.45 -2.76 3.07
N GLU A 61 19.31 -3.05 4.06
CA GLU A 61 19.95 -2.16 5.04
C GLU A 61 20.80 -0.96 4.57
N ILE A 62 20.69 -0.47 3.33
CA ILE A 62 21.62 0.51 2.77
C ILE A 62 20.82 1.60 2.04
N GLU A 63 20.54 2.73 2.72
CA GLU A 63 20.04 4.03 2.18
C GLU A 63 18.63 4.55 2.60
N ARG A 64 17.95 4.01 3.63
CA ARG A 64 16.81 4.66 4.37
C ARG A 64 15.73 5.38 3.56
N ALA A 65 15.53 5.03 2.29
CA ALA A 65 14.67 5.73 1.36
C ALA A 65 13.98 4.74 0.41
N HIS A 66 13.72 3.52 0.92
CA HIS A 66 13.08 2.43 0.19
C HIS A 66 11.56 2.48 0.37
N PRO A 67 10.81 1.97 -0.61
CA PRO A 67 9.39 1.87 -0.53
C PRO A 67 9.06 0.75 0.43
N ASP A 68 7.84 0.78 0.92
CA ASP A 68 7.46 -0.23 1.88
C ASP A 68 7.39 -1.62 1.28
N LEU A 69 6.89 -1.75 0.05
CA LEU A 69 6.79 -3.06 -0.60
C LEU A 69 7.04 -2.94 -2.09
N THR A 70 8.03 -3.70 -2.58
CA THR A 70 8.23 -3.92 -4.02
C THR A 70 8.05 -5.40 -4.35
N MET A 71 7.29 -5.67 -5.41
CA MET A 71 7.05 -7.00 -5.95
C MET A 71 7.45 -7.00 -7.44
N ILE A 72 8.67 -7.46 -7.72
CA ILE A 72 9.16 -7.55 -9.10
C ILE A 72 8.96 -8.97 -9.62
N VAL A 73 8.27 -9.13 -10.76
CA VAL A 73 8.02 -10.46 -11.33
C VAL A 73 9.35 -11.11 -11.67
N ARG A 74 9.55 -12.36 -11.24
CA ARG A 74 10.78 -13.09 -11.52
C ARG A 74 10.99 -13.25 -13.04
N PRO A 75 12.23 -13.23 -13.55
CA PRO A 75 12.50 -13.33 -14.99
C PRO A 75 11.87 -14.56 -15.67
N ASP A 76 11.88 -15.70 -14.99
CA ASP A 76 11.29 -16.97 -15.42
C ASP A 76 9.75 -16.96 -15.42
N MET A 77 9.11 -16.03 -14.70
CA MET A 77 7.65 -15.94 -14.56
C MET A 77 7.02 -14.84 -15.43
N ARG A 78 7.81 -14.18 -16.29
CA ARG A 78 7.32 -13.07 -17.13
C ARG A 78 6.27 -13.50 -18.16
N GLU A 79 6.22 -14.77 -18.54
CA GLU A 79 5.22 -15.33 -19.46
C GLU A 79 3.79 -15.21 -18.95
N TYR A 80 3.59 -15.19 -17.62
CA TYR A 80 2.27 -15.12 -16.98
C TYR A 80 1.64 -13.73 -17.05
N ARG A 81 2.36 -12.72 -17.59
CA ARG A 81 1.87 -11.36 -17.85
C ARG A 81 1.22 -10.67 -16.63
N VAL A 82 1.62 -11.05 -15.43
CA VAL A 82 1.30 -10.31 -14.20
C VAL A 82 2.13 -9.02 -14.11
N LEU A 83 1.70 -8.09 -13.26
CA LEU A 83 2.27 -6.76 -13.11
C LEU A 83 3.37 -6.74 -12.06
N ASP A 84 4.37 -5.87 -12.25
CA ASP A 84 5.28 -5.46 -11.18
C ASP A 84 4.56 -4.44 -10.30
N ILE A 85 4.71 -4.54 -8.99
CA ILE A 85 3.94 -3.72 -8.05
C ILE A 85 4.89 -3.00 -7.09
N LEU A 86 4.64 -1.71 -6.90
CA LEU A 86 5.27 -0.87 -5.91
C LEU A 86 4.19 -0.29 -5.00
N ILE A 87 4.30 -0.47 -3.69
CA ILE A 87 3.35 0.08 -2.73
C ILE A 87 4.10 0.87 -1.67
N GLU A 88 3.64 2.09 -1.45
CA GLU A 88 4.06 2.96 -0.36
C GLU A 88 2.92 3.08 0.65
N PHE A 89 3.15 2.67 1.90
CA PHE A 89 2.14 2.78 2.94
C PHE A 89 2.32 4.10 3.69
N LYS A 90 1.21 4.65 4.16
CA LYS A 90 1.19 5.75 5.13
C LYS A 90 0.12 5.51 6.15
N PHE A 91 0.28 6.15 7.30
CA PHE A 91 -0.67 6.07 8.39
C PHE A 91 -1.07 7.48 8.85
N VAL A 92 -2.37 7.66 9.05
CA VAL A 92 -2.98 8.82 9.69
C VAL A 92 -3.69 8.29 10.93
N SER A 93 -3.24 8.69 12.11
CA SER A 93 -3.92 8.37 13.35
C SER A 93 -5.27 9.09 13.44
N LEU A 94 -6.19 8.55 14.24
CA LEU A 94 -7.48 9.19 14.53
C LEU A 94 -7.31 10.59 15.13
N GLY A 95 -6.26 10.79 15.94
CA GLY A 95 -5.90 12.09 16.51
C GLY A 95 -5.45 13.11 15.45
N GLU A 96 -4.63 12.70 14.48
CA GLU A 96 -4.23 13.55 13.34
C GLU A 96 -5.41 13.88 12.43
N ALA A 97 -6.34 12.95 12.26
CA ALA A 97 -7.58 13.19 11.53
C ALA A 97 -8.57 14.09 12.30
N GLY A 98 -8.42 14.23 13.61
CA GLY A 98 -9.37 14.94 14.48
C GLY A 98 -10.73 14.25 14.59
N LEU A 99 -10.78 12.93 14.38
CA LEU A 99 -12.00 12.13 14.32
C LEU A 99 -11.88 10.89 15.22
N ASP A 100 -13.00 10.34 15.65
CA ASP A 100 -13.02 9.01 16.26
C ASP A 100 -13.21 7.90 15.20
N GLY A 101 -13.04 6.64 15.61
CA GLY A 101 -13.12 5.51 14.69
C GLY A 101 -14.52 5.32 14.09
N GLU A 102 -15.57 5.58 14.85
CA GLU A 102 -16.95 5.44 14.36
C GLU A 102 -17.26 6.46 13.25
N ALA A 103 -16.78 7.70 13.41
CA ALA A 103 -16.90 8.74 12.39
C ALA A 103 -16.16 8.33 11.12
N VAL A 104 -14.89 7.93 11.22
CA VAL A 104 -14.08 7.51 10.06
C VAL A 104 -14.70 6.32 9.34
N ALA A 105 -15.18 5.31 10.07
CA ALA A 105 -15.78 4.11 9.48
C ALA A 105 -17.00 4.42 8.58
N LYS A 106 -17.77 5.47 8.90
CA LYS A 106 -18.97 5.88 8.17
C LYS A 106 -18.71 6.83 6.99
N MET A 107 -17.51 7.39 6.87
CA MET A 107 -17.17 8.32 5.78
C MET A 107 -17.16 7.59 4.43
N ASP A 108 -17.60 8.24 3.36
CA ASP A 108 -17.37 7.70 2.02
C ASP A 108 -15.90 7.94 1.59
N HIS A 109 -15.50 7.29 0.49
CA HIS A 109 -14.14 7.41 -0.02
C HIS A 109 -13.77 8.86 -0.37
N LYS A 110 -14.70 9.63 -0.96
CA LYS A 110 -14.45 11.03 -1.35
C LYS A 110 -14.20 11.91 -0.13
N ALA A 111 -14.94 11.70 0.95
CA ALA A 111 -14.76 12.42 2.21
C ALA A 111 -13.42 12.08 2.86
N LEU A 112 -13.00 10.81 2.82
CA LEU A 112 -11.69 10.39 3.33
C LEU A 112 -10.53 11.04 2.54
N CYS A 113 -10.61 11.07 1.20
CA CYS A 113 -9.61 11.74 0.36
C CYS A 113 -9.58 13.27 0.55
N ALA A 114 -10.66 13.86 1.07
CA ALA A 114 -10.72 15.29 1.36
C ALA A 114 -10.09 15.67 2.71
N LEU A 115 -9.73 14.70 3.57
CA LEU A 115 -9.08 14.97 4.85
C LEU A 115 -7.67 15.56 4.61
N PRO A 116 -7.34 16.73 5.19
CA PRO A 116 -6.02 17.35 5.00
C PRO A 116 -4.85 16.44 5.39
N ALA A 117 -5.02 15.65 6.46
CA ALA A 117 -4.02 14.68 6.92
C ALA A 117 -3.79 13.56 5.89
N VAL A 118 -4.85 13.08 5.24
CA VAL A 118 -4.75 12.06 4.18
C VAL A 118 -4.03 12.63 2.95
N GLN A 119 -4.42 13.82 2.50
CA GLN A 119 -3.78 14.49 1.36
C GLN A 119 -2.30 14.79 1.60
N ALA A 120 -1.93 15.17 2.83
CA ALA A 120 -0.53 15.34 3.21
C ALA A 120 0.24 14.01 3.06
N LYS A 121 -0.31 12.91 3.58
CA LYS A 121 0.31 11.58 3.46
C LYS A 121 0.35 11.05 2.04
N GLN A 122 -0.65 11.30 1.21
CA GLN A 122 -0.61 10.94 -0.21
C GLN A 122 0.54 11.64 -0.94
N ARG A 123 0.76 12.93 -0.71
CA ARG A 123 1.91 13.67 -1.29
C ARG A 123 3.27 13.16 -0.81
N GLU A 124 3.38 12.82 0.48
CA GLU A 124 4.58 12.15 1.01
C GLU A 124 4.83 10.81 0.31
N ALA A 125 3.77 10.02 0.12
CA ALA A 125 3.87 8.72 -0.53
C ALA A 125 4.26 8.84 -2.02
N GLU A 126 3.66 9.78 -2.74
CA GLU A 126 3.99 10.10 -4.13
C GLU A 126 5.48 10.44 -4.29
N THR A 127 6.01 11.32 -3.43
CA THR A 127 7.43 11.67 -3.42
C THR A 127 8.33 10.44 -3.18
N GLY A 128 7.91 9.53 -2.29
CA GLY A 128 8.61 8.26 -2.05
C GLY A 128 8.61 7.34 -3.27
N ILE A 129 7.44 7.20 -3.91
CA ILE A 129 7.24 6.39 -5.11
C ILE A 129 8.08 6.90 -6.28
N GLU A 130 8.05 8.20 -6.56
CA GLU A 130 8.82 8.82 -7.66
C GLU A 130 10.32 8.54 -7.53
N ARG A 131 10.88 8.75 -6.33
CA ARG A 131 12.28 8.48 -6.05
C ARG A 131 12.64 7.02 -6.32
N TYR A 132 11.75 6.09 -5.97
CA TYR A 132 12.05 4.67 -6.13
C TYR A 132 11.80 4.14 -7.53
N ARG A 133 10.81 4.69 -8.26
CA ARG A 133 10.63 4.43 -9.69
C ARG A 133 11.91 4.72 -10.47
N ALA A 134 12.59 5.83 -10.19
CA ALA A 134 13.87 6.16 -10.83
C ALA A 134 14.96 5.09 -10.58
N ARG A 135 15.03 4.54 -9.36
CA ARG A 135 15.96 3.46 -9.01
C ARG A 135 15.60 2.16 -9.74
N LEU A 136 14.31 1.79 -9.78
CA LEU A 136 13.83 0.61 -10.49
C LEU A 136 14.08 0.70 -11.99
N ALA A 137 13.85 1.87 -12.60
CA ALA A 137 14.14 2.13 -14.01
C ALA A 137 15.64 1.95 -14.31
N THR A 138 16.53 2.39 -13.41
CA THR A 138 17.97 2.21 -13.55
C THR A 138 18.39 0.73 -13.44
N LYS A 139 17.76 -0.04 -12.55
CA LYS A 139 18.09 -1.46 -12.30
C LYS A 139 17.52 -2.41 -13.35
N PHE A 140 16.30 -2.16 -13.85
CA PHE A 140 15.54 -3.10 -14.67
C PHE A 140 15.17 -2.58 -16.07
N GLY A 141 15.38 -1.29 -16.36
CA GLY A 141 15.04 -0.66 -17.64
C GLY A 141 13.55 -0.80 -18.01
N ASP A 142 13.27 -0.86 -19.31
CA ASP A 142 11.90 -0.89 -19.86
C ASP A 142 11.19 -2.25 -19.72
N SER A 143 11.80 -3.22 -19.03
CA SER A 143 11.23 -4.56 -18.86
C SER A 143 10.10 -4.62 -17.81
N LEU A 144 9.98 -3.59 -16.98
CA LEU A 144 8.99 -3.53 -15.91
C LEU A 144 7.61 -3.12 -16.41
N ARG A 145 6.60 -3.88 -15.99
CA ARG A 145 5.18 -3.50 -16.09
C ARG A 145 4.74 -2.96 -14.74
N LEU A 146 5.36 -1.83 -14.35
CA LEU A 146 5.27 -1.29 -13.00
C LEU A 146 3.98 -0.51 -12.79
N HIS A 147 3.17 -0.98 -11.83
CA HIS A 147 2.07 -0.23 -11.24
C HIS A 147 2.48 0.21 -9.84
N SER A 148 2.21 1.47 -9.49
CA SER A 148 2.58 1.99 -8.17
C SER A 148 1.39 2.55 -7.44
N PHE A 149 1.33 2.27 -6.15
CA PHE A 149 0.19 2.62 -5.32
C PHE A 149 0.65 3.34 -4.06
N SER A 150 -0.02 4.43 -3.72
CA SER A 150 -0.03 4.92 -2.35
C SER A 150 -1.19 4.25 -1.60
N VAL A 151 -0.96 3.84 -0.36
CA VAL A 151 -2.01 3.29 0.52
C VAL A 151 -1.94 3.98 1.87
N VAL A 152 -2.90 4.85 2.14
CA VAL A 152 -3.03 5.59 3.40
C VAL A 152 -4.09 4.94 4.26
N SER A 153 -3.70 4.52 5.46
CA SER A 153 -4.65 4.04 6.47
C SER A 153 -5.06 5.17 7.40
N VAL A 154 -6.37 5.38 7.55
CA VAL A 154 -6.95 6.33 8.52
C VAL A 154 -7.40 5.52 9.73
N GLY A 155 -6.56 5.54 10.76
CA GLY A 155 -6.62 4.53 11.80
C GLY A 155 -6.50 3.13 11.20
N PHE A 156 -7.16 2.18 11.82
CA PHE A 156 -7.53 0.86 11.27
C PHE A 156 -9.03 0.80 11.04
N GLU A 157 -9.61 1.88 10.52
CA GLU A 157 -11.01 1.88 10.11
C GLU A 157 -11.12 1.78 8.60
N ARG A 158 -10.40 2.66 7.89
CA ARG A 158 -10.53 2.85 6.45
C ARG A 158 -9.18 3.04 5.77
N LEU A 159 -9.13 2.60 4.51
CA LEU A 159 -8.01 2.72 3.61
C LEU A 159 -8.38 3.65 2.46
N VAL A 160 -7.45 4.52 2.11
CA VAL A 160 -7.47 5.32 0.88
C VAL A 160 -6.27 4.89 0.06
N PHE A 161 -6.47 4.58 -1.21
CA PHE A 161 -5.37 4.27 -2.10
C PHE A 161 -5.47 5.09 -3.39
N GLU A 162 -4.33 5.36 -3.99
CA GLU A 162 -4.23 5.96 -5.31
C GLU A 162 -3.26 5.14 -6.15
N GLU A 163 -3.64 4.86 -7.39
CA GLU A 163 -2.73 4.37 -8.40
C GLU A 163 -2.03 5.57 -9.03
N LEU A 164 -0.71 5.61 -8.90
CA LEU A 164 0.10 6.56 -9.62
C LEU A 164 0.42 5.92 -10.97
N THR A 165 0.01 6.52 -12.06
CA THR A 165 0.51 6.12 -13.39
C THR A 165 1.86 6.78 -13.63
N ALA A 166 2.71 6.18 -14.45
CA ALA A 166 3.93 6.81 -14.95
C ALA A 166 3.61 7.76 -16.10
#